data_AF-A0A1F3YRC2-F1
#
_entry.id   AF-A0A1F3YRC2-F1
#
_cell.length_a   1.000
_cell.length_b   1.000
_cell.length_c   1.000
_cell.angle_alpha   90.00
_cell.angle_beta   90.00
_cell.angle_gamma   90.00
#
_symmetry.space_group_name_H-M   'P 1'
#
loop_
_entity.id
_entity.type
_entity.pdbx_description
1 polymer ?
#
loop_
_entity_poly.entity_id
_entity_poly.type
_entity_poly.pdbx_seq_one_letter_code
_entity_poly.pdbx_strand_id
1 'polypeptide(L)'
;MPEAKLGETAAAVAVVEFVIQGVTLDGKPFRPSDWAERLCGVMAAFGGDHRMQYSPYVHPVTAAGLRCVVVDVRLEEIEPMAYRFLIGFASENELKTRDGRVADRTELARLQRAGDTH
;
A
#
# COMPACT_ATOMS: atom_id res chain seq x y z
N MET A 1 -15.63 43.23 23.20
CA MET A 1 -16.17 41.89 22.89
C MET A 1 -15.29 41.26 21.83
N PRO A 2 -14.89 39.99 22.00
CA PRO A 2 -13.77 39.34 21.31
C PRO A 2 -14.26 38.47 20.16
N GLU A 3 -13.49 38.30 19.10
CA GLU A 3 -13.52 37.06 18.32
C GLU A 3 -12.10 36.58 18.06
N ALA A 4 -11.76 35.54 18.81
CA ALA A 4 -10.52 34.81 18.72
C ALA A 4 -10.57 33.81 17.56
N LYS A 5 -9.43 33.71 16.86
CA LYS A 5 -8.79 32.46 16.47
C LYS A 5 -9.62 31.49 15.60
N LEU A 6 -9.51 31.65 14.28
CA LEU A 6 -9.66 30.53 13.36
C LEU A 6 -8.26 30.02 12.99
N GLY A 7 -7.72 29.16 13.86
CA GLY A 7 -6.71 28.20 13.46
C GLY A 7 -7.41 26.86 13.26
N GLU A 8 -7.47 26.38 12.01
CA GLU A 8 -7.67 24.98 11.60
C GLU A 8 -7.88 25.00 10.07
N THR A 9 -7.27 24.17 9.24
CA THR A 9 -6.81 22.79 9.46
C THR A 9 -5.62 22.56 8.53
N ALA A 10 -4.49 22.06 9.06
CA ALA A 10 -3.45 21.51 8.20
C ALA A 10 -4.09 20.42 7.34
N ALA A 11 -3.99 20.56 6.02
CA ALA A 11 -4.48 19.56 5.07
C ALA A 11 -3.83 18.21 5.45
N ALA A 12 -4.65 17.30 5.99
CA ALA A 12 -4.19 15.98 6.38
C ALA A 12 -3.78 15.24 5.09
N VAL A 13 -2.48 15.12 4.88
CA VAL A 13 -1.90 14.33 3.80
C VAL A 13 -2.22 12.88 4.14
N ALA A 14 -3.14 12.26 3.39
CA ALA A 14 -3.54 10.89 3.63
C ALA A 14 -2.57 9.96 2.89
N VAL A 15 -1.94 9.04 3.64
CA VAL A 15 -1.13 7.98 3.06
C VAL A 15 -2.08 7.07 2.29
N VAL A 16 -1.86 6.92 0.98
CA VAL A 16 -2.70 6.08 0.12
C VAL A 16 -2.04 4.77 -0.25
N GLU A 17 -0.75 4.65 0.02
CA GLU A 17 0.03 3.44 -0.25
C GLU A 17 1.01 3.23 0.90
N PHE A 18 1.29 1.99 1.27
CA PHE A 18 2.41 1.64 2.13
C PHE A 18 3.32 0.64 1.43
N VAL A 19 4.56 0.54 1.91
CA VAL A 19 5.59 -0.30 1.32
C VAL A 19 6.12 -1.27 2.36
N ILE A 20 5.98 -2.56 2.08
CA ILE A 20 6.64 -3.63 2.83
C ILE A 20 8.05 -3.77 2.26
N GLN A 21 9.05 -3.50 3.08
CA GLN A 21 10.44 -3.59 2.69
C GLN A 21 10.96 -5.01 2.91
N GLY A 22 11.77 -5.52 1.99
CA GLY A 22 12.46 -6.81 2.13
C GLY A 22 13.65 -6.72 3.08
N VAL A 23 13.46 -6.06 4.20
CA VAL A 23 14.40 -5.95 5.31
C VAL A 23 13.61 -6.14 6.60
N THR A 24 14.12 -6.97 7.49
CA THR A 24 13.48 -7.19 8.78
C THR A 24 13.67 -5.99 9.71
N LEU A 25 12.93 -5.94 10.82
CA LEU A 25 13.09 -4.93 11.87
C LEU A 25 14.54 -4.87 12.36
N ASP A 26 15.21 -6.02 12.44
CA ASP A 26 16.64 -6.19 12.77
C ASP A 26 17.63 -5.66 11.71
N GLY A 27 17.15 -5.17 10.57
CA GLY A 27 17.99 -4.64 9.50
C GLY A 27 18.61 -5.71 8.58
N LYS A 28 18.16 -6.97 8.68
CA LYS A 28 18.65 -8.06 7.81
C LYS A 28 17.82 -8.13 6.53
N PRO A 29 18.43 -8.39 5.35
CA PRO A 29 17.67 -8.58 4.11
C PRO A 29 16.81 -9.83 4.22
N PHE A 30 15.52 -9.70 3.89
CA PHE A 30 14.58 -10.80 3.88
C PHE A 30 14.84 -11.74 2.70
N ARG A 31 14.72 -13.04 2.95
CA ARG A 31 14.98 -14.11 1.98
C ARG A 31 13.76 -15.03 1.90
N PRO A 32 13.51 -15.67 0.75
CA PRO A 32 14.33 -15.66 -0.47
C PRO A 32 14.20 -14.33 -1.26
N SER A 33 15.11 -14.09 -2.21
CA SER A 33 15.14 -12.82 -2.96
C SER A 33 13.98 -12.64 -3.95
N ASP A 34 13.16 -13.68 -4.17
CA ASP A 34 11.96 -13.70 -5.00
C ASP A 34 10.66 -13.60 -4.16
N TRP A 35 10.78 -13.26 -2.87
CA TRP A 35 9.62 -13.21 -1.96
C TRP A 35 8.54 -12.23 -2.43
N ALA A 36 8.94 -11.09 -2.99
CA ALA A 36 8.01 -10.04 -3.44
C ALA A 36 7.18 -10.53 -4.62
N GLU A 37 7.82 -11.20 -5.57
CA GLU A 37 7.18 -11.84 -6.71
C GLU A 37 6.25 -12.98 -6.26
N ARG A 38 6.67 -13.81 -5.29
CA ARG A 38 5.83 -14.86 -4.70
C ARG A 38 4.60 -14.29 -4.01
N LEU A 39 4.77 -13.24 -3.20
CA LEU A 39 3.67 -12.59 -2.50
C LEU A 39 2.65 -12.04 -3.51
N CYS A 40 3.12 -11.35 -4.55
CA CYS A 40 2.24 -10.84 -5.61
C CYS A 40 1.57 -11.97 -6.42
N GLY A 41 2.23 -13.12 -6.59
CA GLY A 41 1.65 -14.31 -7.20
C GLY A 41 0.51 -14.93 -6.38
N VAL A 42 0.66 -14.98 -5.05
CA VAL A 42 -0.42 -15.37 -4.13
C VAL A 42 -1.60 -14.41 -4.23
N MET A 43 -1.33 -13.11 -4.34
CA MET A 43 -2.35 -12.09 -4.56
C MET A 43 -3.11 -12.27 -5.88
N ALA A 44 -2.44 -12.67 -6.95
CA ALA A 44 -3.09 -12.98 -8.23
C ALA A 44 -4.05 -14.17 -8.16
N ALA A 45 -3.88 -15.08 -7.18
CA ALA A 45 -4.79 -16.22 -6.97
C ALA A 45 -6.04 -15.86 -6.17
N PHE A 46 -6.04 -14.75 -5.43
CA PHE A 46 -7.22 -14.27 -4.71
C PHE A 46 -8.27 -13.63 -5.64
N GLY A 47 -7.86 -13.16 -6.82
CA GLY A 47 -8.78 -12.67 -7.86
C GLY A 47 -9.61 -13.81 -8.43
N GLY A 48 -10.92 -13.81 -8.14
CA GLY A 48 -11.86 -14.92 -8.43
C GLY A 48 -12.01 -15.37 -9.89
N ASP A 49 -11.34 -14.73 -10.85
CA ASP A 49 -11.46 -15.01 -12.28
C ASP A 49 -10.33 -15.87 -12.88
N HIS A 50 -9.44 -16.46 -12.08
CA HIS A 50 -8.32 -17.29 -12.59
C HIS A 50 -7.41 -16.61 -13.63
N ARG A 51 -7.57 -15.30 -13.83
CA ARG A 51 -6.69 -14.48 -14.66
C ARG A 51 -5.54 -14.09 -13.76
N MET A 52 -4.33 -14.57 -14.06
CA MET A 52 -3.06 -14.14 -13.46
C MET A 52 -2.78 -12.66 -13.77
N GLN A 53 -3.67 -11.76 -13.36
CA GLN A 53 -3.48 -10.32 -13.43
C GLN A 53 -3.07 -9.89 -12.03
N TYR A 54 -1.85 -9.36 -11.92
CA TYR A 54 -1.41 -8.69 -10.70
C TYR A 54 -2.47 -7.67 -10.31
N SER A 55 -2.92 -7.71 -9.05
CA SER A 55 -3.82 -6.68 -8.53
C SER A 55 -3.15 -5.32 -8.76
N PRO A 56 -3.81 -4.35 -9.41
CA PRO A 56 -3.19 -3.03 -9.67
C PRO A 56 -2.82 -2.29 -8.37
N TYR A 57 -3.36 -2.77 -7.24
CA TYR A 57 -3.14 -2.25 -5.89
C TYR A 57 -1.94 -2.88 -5.19
N VAL A 58 -1.35 -3.95 -5.73
CA VAL A 58 -0.21 -4.65 -5.13
C VAL A 58 0.80 -5.02 -6.18
N HIS A 59 2.00 -4.46 -6.08
CA HIS A 59 3.05 -4.75 -7.04
C HIS A 59 4.44 -4.80 -6.39
N PRO A 60 5.34 -5.66 -6.92
CA PRO A 60 6.70 -5.71 -6.45
C PRO A 60 7.50 -4.54 -7.01
N VAL A 61 8.39 -3.97 -6.21
CA VAL A 61 9.34 -2.94 -6.62
C VAL A 61 10.72 -3.24 -6.08
N THR A 62 11.75 -2.77 -6.76
CA THR A 62 13.12 -2.81 -6.23
C THR A 62 13.53 -1.40 -5.84
N ALA A 63 13.77 -1.18 -4.55
CA ALA A 63 14.19 0.11 -4.02
C ALA A 63 15.54 -0.05 -3.31
N ALA A 64 16.53 0.75 -3.71
CA ALA A 64 17.89 0.70 -3.14
C ALA A 64 18.52 -0.72 -3.11
N GLY A 65 18.25 -1.53 -4.14
CA GLY A 65 18.73 -2.92 -4.23
C GLY A 65 17.98 -3.93 -3.36
N LEU A 66 16.97 -3.48 -2.60
CA LEU A 66 16.07 -4.33 -1.81
C LEU A 66 14.78 -4.58 -2.58
N ARG A 67 14.27 -5.80 -2.50
CA ARG A 67 12.92 -6.13 -2.96
C ARG A 67 11.90 -5.62 -1.96
N CYS A 68 10.88 -4.94 -2.45
CA CYS A 68 9.80 -4.39 -1.65
C CYS A 68 8.47 -4.69 -2.36
N VAL A 69 7.37 -4.61 -1.61
CA VAL A 69 6.02 -4.70 -2.14
C VAL A 69 5.28 -3.42 -1.78
N VAL A 70 4.70 -2.76 -2.77
CA VAL A 70 3.84 -1.59 -2.59
C VAL A 70 2.40 -2.09 -2.50
N VAL A 71 1.65 -1.56 -1.54
CA VAL A 71 0.26 -1.91 -1.28
C VAL A 71 -0.55 -0.62 -1.18
N ASP A 72 -1.57 -0.48 -2.02
CA ASP A 72 -2.53 0.62 -1.96
C ASP A 72 -3.59 0.34 -0.87
N VAL A 73 -3.89 1.34 -0.05
CA VAL A 73 -4.85 1.21 1.06
C VAL A 73 -6.27 0.94 0.57
N ARG A 74 -6.60 1.32 -0.68
CA ARG A 74 -7.89 1.00 -1.31
C ARG A 74 -8.12 -0.50 -1.46
N LEU A 75 -7.07 -1.31 -1.41
CA LEU A 75 -7.20 -2.77 -1.39
C LEU A 75 -8.02 -3.25 -0.19
N GLU A 76 -8.00 -2.53 0.95
CA GLU A 76 -8.82 -2.89 2.11
C GLU A 76 -10.33 -2.86 1.80
N GLU A 77 -10.77 -1.90 1.00
CA GLU A 77 -12.18 -1.75 0.61
C GLU A 77 -12.60 -2.78 -0.46
N ILE A 78 -11.67 -3.13 -1.36
CA ILE A 78 -11.95 -4.02 -2.50
C ILE A 78 -11.79 -5.49 -2.09
N GLU A 79 -10.67 -5.83 -1.45
CA GLU A 79 -10.31 -7.19 -1.03
C GLU A 79 -9.74 -7.19 0.40
N PRO A 80 -10.58 -7.03 1.44
CA PRO A 80 -10.14 -6.88 2.84
C PRO A 80 -9.35 -8.10 3.35
N MET A 81 -9.66 -9.30 2.86
CA MET A 81 -8.92 -10.51 3.23
C MET A 81 -7.47 -10.45 2.74
N ALA A 82 -7.27 -9.98 1.51
CA ALA A 82 -5.97 -9.92 0.87
C ALA A 82 -5.12 -8.79 1.49
N TYR A 83 -5.74 -7.66 1.81
CA TYR A 83 -5.12 -6.59 2.58
C TYR A 83 -4.65 -7.05 3.97
N ARG A 84 -5.52 -7.72 4.73
CA ARG A 84 -5.16 -8.30 6.03
C ARG A 84 -4.05 -9.33 5.93
N PHE A 85 -4.05 -10.14 4.87
CA PHE A 85 -2.98 -11.09 4.60
C PHE A 85 -1.62 -10.39 4.39
N LEU A 86 -1.57 -9.28 3.67
CA LEU A 86 -0.33 -8.51 3.45
C LEU A 86 0.20 -7.89 4.74
N ILE A 87 -0.69 -7.33 5.57
CA ILE A 87 -0.32 -6.80 6.90
C ILE A 87 0.18 -7.92 7.81
N GLY A 88 -0.56 -9.04 7.86
CA GLY A 88 -0.18 -10.23 8.61
C GLY A 88 1.19 -10.75 8.18
N PHE A 89 1.42 -10.86 6.87
CA PHE A 89 2.69 -11.28 6.31
C PHE A 89 3.85 -10.38 6.75
N ALA A 90 3.68 -9.06 6.71
CA ALA A 90 4.71 -8.14 7.18
C ALA A 90 4.99 -8.31 8.68
N SER A 91 3.94 -8.46 9.50
CA SER A 91 4.08 -8.63 10.95
C SER A 91 4.72 -9.96 11.32
N GLU A 92 4.30 -11.06 10.70
CA GLU A 92 4.79 -12.42 10.98
C GLU A 92 6.25 -12.61 10.58
N ASN A 93 6.68 -11.90 9.52
CA ASN A 93 8.05 -11.94 9.02
C ASN A 93 8.92 -10.79 9.57
N GLU A 94 8.39 -10.03 10.53
CA GLU A 94 9.05 -8.87 11.14
C GLU A 94 9.64 -7.92 10.07
N LEU A 95 8.89 -7.65 9.00
CA LEU A 95 9.34 -6.78 7.92
C LEU A 95 9.10 -5.32 8.27
N LYS A 96 10.06 -4.47 7.88
CA LYS A 96 9.86 -3.02 7.97
C LYS A 96 8.77 -2.60 6.99
N THR A 97 7.80 -1.85 7.50
CA THR A 97 6.84 -1.13 6.68
C THR A 97 7.16 0.36 6.72
N ARG A 98 6.89 1.05 5.61
CA ARG A 98 6.97 2.50 5.54
C ARG A 98 5.82 3.06 4.74
N ASP A 99 5.45 4.30 5.02
CA ASP A 99 4.48 5.02 4.21
C ASP A 99 5.02 5.21 2.79
N GLY A 100 4.17 4.96 1.82
CA GLY A 100 4.43 5.09 0.39
C GLY A 100 3.98 6.45 -0.12
N ARG A 101 3.29 6.48 -1.25
CA ARG A 101 2.77 7.74 -1.81
C ARG A 101 1.76 8.34 -0.82
N VAL A 102 2.01 9.56 -0.42
CA VAL A 102 1.05 10.37 0.33
C VAL A 102 0.33 11.22 -0.69
N ALA A 103 -0.97 11.00 -0.86
CA ALA A 103 -1.70 11.80 -1.81
C ALA A 103 -2.20 13.06 -1.10
N ASP A 104 -1.88 14.22 -1.67
CA ASP A 104 -2.52 15.45 -1.28
C ASP A 104 -4.02 15.30 -1.59
N ARG A 105 -4.90 15.58 -0.61
CA ARG A 105 -6.36 15.45 -0.79
C ARG A 105 -6.87 16.27 -1.97
N THR A 106 -6.13 17.30 -2.38
CA THR A 106 -6.40 18.11 -3.59
C THR A 106 -6.33 17.29 -4.89
N GLU A 107 -5.55 16.21 -4.91
CA GLU A 107 -5.31 15.36 -6.10
C GLU A 107 -6.17 14.08 -6.07
N LEU A 108 -6.40 13.48 -4.90
CA LEU A 108 -7.37 12.37 -4.75
C LEU A 108 -8.79 12.77 -5.16
N ALA A 109 -9.23 13.97 -4.73
CA ALA A 109 -10.55 14.49 -5.12
C ALA A 109 -10.66 14.82 -6.62
N ARG A 110 -9.53 14.96 -7.34
CA ARG A 110 -9.50 15.08 -8.80
C ARG A 110 -9.54 13.71 -9.48
N LEU A 111 -8.85 12.71 -8.94
CA LEU A 111 -8.85 11.35 -9.48
C LEU A 111 -10.19 10.64 -9.25
N GLN A 112 -10.86 10.85 -8.11
CA GLN A 112 -12.19 10.32 -7.85
C GLN A 112 -13.26 10.90 -8.79
N ARG A 113 -13.13 12.17 -9.20
CA ARG A 113 -14.02 12.78 -10.22
C ARG A 113 -13.78 12.28 -11.65
N ALA A 114 -12.67 11.62 -11.91
CA ALA A 114 -12.35 11.07 -13.23
C ALA A 114 -12.85 9.62 -13.43
N GLY A 115 -13.36 8.97 -12.36
CA GLY A 115 -13.91 7.61 -12.39
C GLY A 115 -15.41 7.51 -12.66
N ASP A 116 -16.18 8.59 -12.47
CA ASP A 116 -17.64 8.62 -12.69
C ASP A 116 -17.99 8.98 -14.15
N THR A 117 -17.46 8.22 -15.12
CA THR A 117 -17.95 8.32 -16.51
C THR A 117 -17.95 6.95 -17.18
N HIS A 118 -18.90 6.08 -16.80
CA HIS A 118 -19.97 5.55 -17.66
C HIS A 118 -20.82 4.52 -16.92
#